data_AF-A0AAW7AFW9-F1
#
_entry.id   AF-A0AAW7AFW9-F1
#
_cell.length_a   1.000
_cell.length_b   1.000
_cell.length_c   1.000
_cell.angle_alpha   90.00
_cell.angle_beta   90.00
_cell.angle_gamma   90.00
#
_symmetry.space_group_name_H-M   'P 1'
#
loop_
_entity.id
_entity.type
_entity.pdbx_description
1 polymer ?
#
loop_
_entity_poly.entity_id
_entity_poly.type
_entity_poly.pdbx_seq_one_letter_code
_entity_poly.pdbx_strand_id
1 'polypeptide(L)'
;MLDQWNNIKEIICKYKAVAIAILIFVVILITWLLQSTFTDEDNHNIVNSNDDITTATQTQLEFNAKYMKNSNEQPKQIKTEDIFVDVKGAVKHPDIYKMKSSDRIKQLLDRAIVTDDADLSKINLAEKLVDQKLIYIPKKEETINSNQQTNENINNSINRSTNSTKLIDNSTNKEKKY
;
A
#
# COMPACT_ATOMS: atom_id res chain seq x y z
N MET A 1 -66.47 8.62 -25.11
CA MET A 1 -65.89 7.54 -24.29
C MET A 1 -64.83 6.70 -25.03
N LEU A 2 -64.84 6.61 -26.38
CA LEU A 2 -63.80 5.89 -27.13
C LEU A 2 -62.44 6.62 -27.27
N ASP A 3 -62.42 7.95 -27.28
CA ASP A 3 -61.14 8.69 -27.44
C ASP A 3 -60.22 8.62 -26.22
N GLN A 4 -60.81 8.51 -25.02
CA GLN A 4 -60.06 8.31 -23.78
C GLN A 4 -59.29 6.97 -23.81
N TRP A 5 -59.87 5.95 -24.45
CA TRP A 5 -59.31 4.60 -24.52
C TRP A 5 -58.06 4.52 -25.43
N ASN A 6 -58.02 5.32 -26.49
CA ASN A 6 -56.89 5.31 -27.43
C ASN A 6 -55.66 6.02 -26.87
N ASN A 7 -55.86 7.12 -26.14
CA ASN A 7 -54.77 7.85 -25.49
C ASN A 7 -54.12 7.03 -24.36
N ILE A 8 -54.92 6.27 -23.60
CA ILE A 8 -54.42 5.35 -22.56
C ILE A 8 -53.58 4.23 -23.18
N LYS A 9 -53.99 3.69 -24.32
CA LYS A 9 -53.21 2.67 -25.05
C LYS A 9 -51.86 3.22 -25.54
N GLU A 10 -51.84 4.46 -26.02
CA GLU A 10 -50.61 5.10 -26.50
C GLU A 10 -49.59 5.34 -25.36
N ILE A 11 -50.08 5.78 -24.20
CA ILE A 11 -49.30 5.93 -22.98
C ILE A 11 -48.70 4.56 -22.58
N ILE A 12 -49.53 3.52 -22.47
CA ILE A 12 -49.06 2.18 -22.10
C ILE A 12 -48.03 1.65 -23.12
N CYS A 13 -48.18 1.94 -24.40
CA CYS A 13 -47.23 1.51 -25.43
C CYS A 13 -45.86 2.20 -25.28
N LYS A 14 -45.83 3.50 -24.97
CA LYS A 14 -44.60 4.28 -24.76
C LYS A 14 -43.85 3.89 -23.47
N TYR A 15 -44.56 3.64 -22.37
CA TYR A 15 -43.93 3.34 -21.09
C TYR A 15 -43.47 1.88 -20.92
N LYS A 16 -43.83 0.95 -21.83
CA LYS A 16 -43.34 -0.44 -21.76
C LYS A 16 -41.82 -0.55 -21.83
N ALA A 17 -41.18 0.18 -22.74
CA ALA A 17 -39.71 0.20 -22.84
C ALA A 17 -39.06 0.85 -21.62
N VAL A 18 -39.65 1.93 -21.11
CA VAL A 18 -39.18 2.63 -19.90
C VAL A 18 -39.33 1.74 -18.66
N ALA A 19 -40.44 1.00 -18.54
CA ALA A 19 -40.68 0.05 -17.46
C ALA A 19 -39.65 -1.10 -17.47
N ILE A 20 -39.32 -1.64 -18.65
CA ILE A 20 -38.26 -2.65 -18.80
C ILE A 20 -36.89 -2.07 -18.41
N ALA A 21 -36.58 -0.84 -18.82
CA ALA A 21 -35.32 -0.18 -18.47
C ALA A 21 -35.20 0.06 -16.95
N ILE A 22 -36.28 0.48 -16.28
CA ILE A 22 -36.32 0.64 -14.83
C ILE A 22 -36.14 -0.73 -14.14
N LEU A 23 -36.78 -1.79 -14.65
CA LEU A 23 -36.62 -3.13 -14.11
C LEU A 23 -35.17 -3.62 -14.21
N ILE A 24 -34.53 -3.43 -15.37
CA ILE A 24 -33.11 -3.77 -15.57
C ILE A 24 -32.22 -2.98 -14.62
N PHE A 25 -32.47 -1.67 -14.46
CA PHE A 25 -31.71 -0.83 -13.54
C PHE A 25 -31.86 -1.28 -12.08
N VAL A 26 -33.08 -1.63 -11.65
CA VAL A 26 -33.34 -2.17 -10.32
C VAL A 26 -32.64 -3.51 -10.11
N VAL A 27 -32.64 -4.40 -11.11
CA VAL A 27 -31.90 -5.67 -11.03
C VAL A 27 -30.40 -5.42 -10.90
N ILE A 28 -29.83 -4.50 -11.67
CA ILE A 28 -28.41 -4.14 -11.58
C ILE A 28 -28.10 -3.58 -10.18
N LEU A 29 -28.94 -2.69 -9.65
CA LEU A 29 -28.79 -2.16 -8.30
C LEU A 29 -28.88 -3.26 -7.23
N ILE A 30 -29.82 -4.20 -7.35
CA ILE A 30 -29.94 -5.34 -6.43
C ILE A 30 -28.71 -6.24 -6.52
N THR A 31 -28.19 -6.53 -7.72
CA THR A 31 -26.96 -7.32 -7.88
C THR A 31 -25.73 -6.62 -7.31
N TRP A 32 -25.63 -5.29 -7.46
CA TRP A 32 -24.56 -4.49 -6.86
C TRP A 32 -24.68 -4.44 -5.33
N LEU A 33 -25.91 -4.34 -4.81
CA LEU A 33 -26.19 -4.38 -3.37
C LEU A 33 -25.84 -5.75 -2.76
N LEU A 34 -26.20 -6.85 -3.44
CA LEU A 34 -25.89 -8.22 -3.00
C LEU A 34 -24.38 -8.50 -3.04
N GLN A 35 -23.65 -7.99 -4.05
CA GLN A 35 -22.18 -8.10 -4.08
C GLN A 35 -21.51 -7.32 -2.94
N SER A 36 -22.12 -6.23 -2.45
CA SER A 36 -21.59 -5.49 -1.31
C SER A 36 -21.68 -6.26 0.03
N THR A 37 -22.46 -7.34 0.08
CA THR A 37 -22.68 -8.13 1.31
C THR A 37 -22.03 -9.52 1.28
N PHE A 38 -21.32 -9.89 0.22
CA PHE A 38 -20.59 -11.17 0.16
C PHE A 38 -19.08 -10.92 0.23
N THR A 39 -18.58 -10.81 1.46
CA THR A 39 -17.16 -10.96 1.78
C THR A 39 -17.07 -11.77 3.05
N ASP A 40 -17.22 -13.07 2.90
CA ASP A 40 -16.77 -14.04 3.88
C ASP A 40 -16.30 -15.24 3.07
N GLU A 41 -15.04 -15.62 3.20
CA GLU A 41 -14.65 -16.95 3.69
C GLU A 41 -13.12 -17.09 3.70
N ASP A 42 -12.59 -17.10 4.92
CA ASP A 42 -11.62 -18.02 5.50
C ASP A 42 -10.16 -18.12 5.05
N ASN A 43 -9.38 -18.41 6.10
CA ASN A 43 -8.19 -19.27 6.16
C ASN A 43 -6.82 -18.55 6.07
N HIS A 44 -5.84 -18.75 6.96
CA HIS A 44 -5.56 -19.88 7.86
C HIS A 44 -4.79 -19.38 9.09
N ASN A 45 -5.24 -19.74 10.30
CA ASN A 45 -4.37 -19.70 11.48
C ASN A 45 -3.24 -20.70 11.23
N ILE A 46 -2.00 -20.21 11.16
CA ILE A 46 -0.81 -21.07 11.14
C ILE A 46 -0.53 -21.47 12.58
N VAL A 47 -0.89 -22.70 12.90
CA VAL A 47 -0.34 -23.47 14.01
C VAL A 47 1.15 -23.66 13.72
N ASN A 48 2.00 -22.96 14.45
CA ASN A 48 3.40 -23.31 14.58
C ASN A 48 3.51 -24.47 15.58
N SER A 49 3.68 -25.69 15.07
CA SER A 49 4.25 -26.79 15.82
C SER A 49 5.59 -27.14 15.16
N ASN A 50 6.67 -26.77 15.84
CA ASN A 50 8.00 -27.37 15.78
C ASN A 50 8.62 -27.11 17.15
N ASP A 51 8.15 -27.92 18.08
CA ASP A 51 8.88 -28.69 19.09
C ASP A 51 10.31 -28.26 19.48
N ASP A 52 10.47 -28.27 20.81
CA ASP A 52 11.69 -28.48 21.61
C ASP A 52 12.58 -27.29 21.97
N ILE A 53 12.15 -26.48 22.97
CA ILE A 53 12.87 -26.36 24.26
C ILE A 53 11.87 -26.26 25.43
N THR A 54 12.05 -27.17 26.38
CA THR A 54 11.18 -27.52 27.51
C THR A 54 11.34 -26.60 28.73
N THR A 55 10.20 -26.08 29.20
CA THR A 55 9.77 -25.86 30.61
C THR A 55 10.49 -24.88 31.52
N ALA A 56 9.83 -23.73 31.77
CA ALA A 56 9.49 -23.27 33.13
C ALA A 56 8.40 -22.17 33.08
N THR A 57 7.16 -22.58 33.34
CA THR A 57 6.11 -21.86 34.10
C THR A 57 6.08 -20.31 34.08
N GLN A 58 5.04 -19.80 33.40
CA GLN A 58 4.04 -18.90 34.00
C GLN A 58 4.45 -17.44 34.28
N THR A 59 4.65 -16.62 33.24
CA THR A 59 4.43 -15.15 33.29
C THR A 59 4.32 -14.59 31.86
N GLN A 60 3.18 -14.71 31.19
CA GLN A 60 2.94 -13.99 29.92
C GLN A 60 1.44 -13.75 29.60
N LEU A 61 0.62 -13.65 30.64
CA LEU A 61 -0.79 -13.20 30.55
C LEU A 61 -1.03 -11.81 31.17
N GLU A 62 0.01 -11.12 31.68
CA GLU A 62 -0.16 -9.84 32.39
C GLU A 62 0.43 -8.61 31.68
N PHE A 63 1.09 -8.75 30.54
CA PHE A 63 1.68 -7.58 29.87
C PHE A 63 0.71 -6.82 28.95
N ASN A 64 -0.39 -7.44 28.52
CA ASN A 64 -1.39 -6.80 27.66
C ASN A 64 -2.61 -6.22 28.41
N ALA A 65 -2.58 -6.21 29.75
CA ALA A 65 -3.68 -5.72 30.60
C ALA A 65 -3.37 -4.38 31.30
N LYS A 66 -2.43 -3.58 30.79
CA LYS A 66 -2.10 -2.26 31.37
C LYS A 66 -2.06 -1.10 30.37
N TYR A 67 -2.95 -1.13 29.37
CA TYR A 67 -3.39 0.08 28.65
C TYR A 67 -4.89 0.00 28.32
N MET A 68 -5.71 -0.29 29.33
CA MET A 68 -7.15 -0.11 29.30
C MET A 68 -7.56 0.71 30.53
N LYS A 69 -7.32 2.03 30.48
CA LYS A 69 -8.06 2.98 31.31
C LYS A 69 -8.04 4.38 30.68
N ASN A 70 -9.26 4.85 30.39
CA ASN A 70 -9.67 6.13 29.80
C ASN A 70 -9.49 6.29 28.29
N SER A 71 -10.56 6.00 27.55
CA SER A 71 -11.30 7.05 26.84
C SER A 71 -12.65 6.51 26.36
N ASN A 72 -13.70 7.31 26.52
CA ASN A 72 -14.93 7.17 25.75
C ASN A 72 -14.56 7.35 24.26
N GLU A 73 -14.24 6.27 23.57
CA GLU A 73 -13.90 6.34 22.14
C GLU A 73 -15.19 6.29 21.31
N GLN A 74 -15.72 7.49 21.07
CA GLN A 74 -16.41 7.83 19.82
C GLN A 74 -15.62 7.21 18.64
N PRO A 75 -16.30 6.72 17.58
CA PRO A 75 -15.62 6.16 16.42
C PRO A 75 -14.61 7.19 15.91
N LYS A 76 -13.32 6.88 16.03
CA LYS A 76 -12.22 7.72 15.54
C LYS A 76 -12.40 7.83 14.03
N GLN A 77 -13.05 8.91 13.60
CA GLN A 77 -13.12 9.24 12.18
C GLN A 77 -11.68 9.31 11.68
N ILE A 78 -11.29 8.32 10.88
CA ILE A 78 -10.01 8.33 10.19
C ILE A 78 -10.09 9.49 9.22
N LYS A 79 -9.57 10.65 9.64
CA LYS A 79 -9.47 11.81 8.76
C LYS A 79 -8.52 11.42 7.63
N THR A 80 -9.08 11.32 6.43
CA THR A 80 -8.27 11.22 5.21
C THR A 80 -7.63 12.58 5.00
N GLU A 81 -6.34 12.67 5.27
CA GLU A 81 -5.53 13.87 5.12
C GLU A 81 -4.80 13.81 3.78
N ASP A 82 -4.56 14.97 3.19
CA ASP A 82 -3.71 15.08 2.01
C ASP A 82 -2.23 14.96 2.45
N ILE A 83 -1.48 14.11 1.77
CA ILE A 83 -0.07 13.81 2.03
C ILE A 83 0.76 13.99 0.75
N PHE A 84 2.07 14.16 0.90
CA PHE A 84 3.01 14.30 -0.20
C PHE A 84 4.00 13.15 -0.19
N VAL A 85 4.17 12.48 -1.33
CA VAL A 85 5.04 11.30 -1.47
C VAL A 85 5.95 11.50 -2.67
N ASP A 86 7.26 11.30 -2.51
CA ASP A 86 8.26 11.40 -3.57
C ASP A 86 8.37 10.05 -4.31
N VAL A 87 8.32 10.04 -5.64
CA VAL A 87 8.44 8.82 -6.46
C VAL A 87 9.63 8.92 -7.41
N LYS A 88 10.50 7.90 -7.36
CA LYS A 88 11.70 7.80 -8.19
C LYS A 88 11.90 6.40 -8.78
N GLY A 89 12.83 6.27 -9.72
CA GLY A 89 13.22 4.99 -10.32
C GLY A 89 12.56 4.73 -11.67
N ALA A 90 12.11 3.51 -11.89
CA ALA A 90 11.52 3.02 -13.15
C ALA A 90 10.06 3.50 -13.35
N VAL A 91 9.87 4.82 -13.38
CA VAL A 91 8.59 5.50 -13.65
C VAL A 91 8.75 6.54 -14.75
N LYS A 92 7.69 6.82 -15.50
CA LYS A 92 7.70 7.78 -16.60
C LYS A 92 7.74 9.22 -16.11
N HIS A 93 7.06 9.49 -14.99
CA HIS A 93 6.97 10.83 -14.40
C HIS A 93 7.42 10.79 -12.93
N PRO A 94 8.73 10.80 -12.65
CA PRO A 94 9.24 10.95 -11.29
C PRO A 94 8.96 12.38 -10.78
N ASP A 95 8.20 12.49 -9.70
CA ASP A 95 7.83 13.76 -9.07
C ASP A 95 7.28 13.52 -7.64
N ILE A 96 6.98 14.60 -6.93
CA ILE A 96 6.25 14.58 -5.66
C ILE A 96 4.75 14.64 -5.94
N TYR A 97 4.02 13.64 -5.45
CA TYR A 97 2.57 13.53 -5.65
C TYR A 97 1.80 13.90 -4.40
N LYS A 98 0.76 14.73 -4.59
CA LYS A 98 -0.27 14.95 -3.59
C LYS A 98 -1.27 13.79 -3.61
N MET A 99 -1.32 13.03 -2.52
CA MET A 99 -2.08 11.80 -2.35
C MET A 99 -2.97 11.88 -1.10
N LYS A 100 -3.89 10.94 -0.91
CA LYS A 100 -4.60 10.80 0.37
C LYS A 100 -3.90 9.79 1.27
N SER A 101 -3.95 9.98 2.59
CA SER A 101 -3.41 9.03 3.57
C SER A 101 -4.07 7.64 3.54
N SER A 102 -5.24 7.52 2.92
CA SER A 102 -5.92 6.25 2.66
C SER A 102 -5.45 5.52 1.40
N ASP A 103 -4.76 6.21 0.49
CA ASP A 103 -4.31 5.65 -0.78
C ASP A 103 -3.15 4.66 -0.55
N ARG A 104 -2.97 3.71 -1.47
CA ARG A 104 -1.90 2.73 -1.46
C ARG A 104 -0.87 3.02 -2.55
N ILE A 105 0.26 2.34 -2.50
CA ILE A 105 1.34 2.44 -3.50
C ILE A 105 0.80 2.21 -4.92
N LYS A 106 -0.15 1.28 -5.10
CA LYS A 106 -0.76 1.06 -6.42
C LYS A 106 -1.38 2.36 -7.01
N GLN A 107 -2.19 3.09 -6.25
CA GLN A 107 -2.82 4.33 -6.75
C GLN A 107 -1.79 5.42 -7.07
N LEU A 108 -0.68 5.45 -6.34
CA LEU A 108 0.42 6.35 -6.64
C LEU A 108 1.09 6.00 -7.97
N LEU A 109 1.34 4.72 -8.23
CA LEU A 109 1.95 4.25 -9.48
C LEU A 109 1.04 4.38 -10.69
N ASP A 110 -0.28 4.31 -10.50
CA ASP A 110 -1.24 4.63 -11.56
C ASP A 110 -1.11 6.12 -12.00
N ARG A 111 -0.68 7.02 -11.10
CA ARG A 111 -0.41 8.45 -11.40
C ARG A 111 0.99 8.70 -11.96
N ALA A 112 2.01 8.08 -11.38
CA ALA A 112 3.40 8.24 -11.83
C ALA A 112 3.72 7.50 -13.14
N ILE A 113 2.88 6.51 -13.48
CA ILE A 113 2.99 5.58 -14.61
C ILE A 113 4.33 4.84 -14.60
N VAL A 114 4.30 3.55 -14.34
CA VAL A 114 5.52 2.71 -14.37
C VAL A 114 6.05 2.54 -15.80
N THR A 115 7.35 2.34 -15.94
CA THR A 115 7.98 1.95 -17.21
C THR A 115 7.94 0.43 -17.40
N ASP A 116 8.10 -0.06 -18.63
CA ASP A 116 8.11 -1.50 -18.91
C ASP A 116 9.29 -2.24 -18.26
N ASP A 117 10.34 -1.50 -17.92
CA ASP A 117 11.56 -1.98 -17.28
C ASP A 117 11.39 -2.14 -15.75
N ALA A 118 10.26 -1.70 -15.19
CA ALA A 118 9.99 -1.69 -13.77
C ALA A 118 9.77 -3.10 -13.22
N ASP A 119 10.29 -3.35 -12.02
CA ASP A 119 10.07 -4.59 -11.29
C ASP A 119 9.10 -4.39 -10.13
N LEU A 120 7.82 -4.62 -10.40
CA LEU A 120 6.78 -4.50 -9.38
C LEU A 120 6.73 -5.70 -8.43
N SER A 121 7.43 -6.80 -8.74
CA SER A 121 7.44 -8.00 -7.88
C SER A 121 8.15 -7.75 -6.53
N LYS A 122 9.04 -6.74 -6.51
CA LYS A 122 9.82 -6.34 -5.33
C LYS A 122 9.11 -5.28 -4.47
N ILE A 123 7.90 -4.85 -4.83
CA ILE A 123 7.17 -3.76 -4.18
C ILE A 123 5.83 -4.24 -3.64
N ASN A 124 5.51 -3.88 -2.40
CA ASN A 124 4.20 -4.13 -1.82
C ASN A 124 3.18 -3.08 -2.30
N LEU A 125 2.49 -3.39 -3.40
CA LEU A 125 1.46 -2.50 -3.98
C LEU A 125 0.28 -2.23 -3.05
N ALA A 126 0.05 -3.09 -2.04
CA ALA A 126 -1.04 -2.95 -1.08
C ALA A 126 -0.67 -2.05 0.12
N GLU A 127 0.59 -1.66 0.26
CA GLU A 127 1.06 -0.80 1.35
C GLU A 127 0.38 0.57 1.27
N LYS A 128 -0.07 1.09 2.41
CA LYS A 128 -0.63 2.43 2.52
C LYS A 128 0.48 3.48 2.39
N LEU A 129 0.12 4.62 1.83
CA LEU A 129 1.04 5.74 1.72
C LEU A 129 1.22 6.44 3.06
N VAL A 130 2.43 6.94 3.25
CA VAL A 130 2.85 7.71 4.43
C VAL A 130 3.40 9.03 3.92
N ASP A 131 3.04 10.12 4.59
CA ASP A 131 3.51 11.45 4.25
C ASP A 131 5.04 11.54 4.28
N GLN A 132 5.60 12.35 3.39
CA GLN A 132 7.04 12.60 3.23
C GLN A 132 7.88 11.35 2.93
N LYS A 133 7.25 10.21 2.62
CA LYS A 133 7.96 8.98 2.25
C LYS A 133 8.52 9.08 0.83
N LEU A 134 9.73 8.54 0.62
CA LEU A 134 10.29 8.28 -0.70
C LEU A 134 9.94 6.85 -1.13
N ILE A 135 9.35 6.71 -2.31
CA ILE A 135 9.05 5.43 -2.94
C ILE A 135 9.92 5.30 -4.19
N TYR A 136 10.85 4.34 -4.14
CA TYR A 136 11.69 3.98 -5.26
C TYR A 136 11.16 2.73 -5.97
N ILE A 137 11.09 2.77 -7.30
CA ILE A 137 10.65 1.67 -8.14
C ILE A 137 11.86 1.02 -8.85
N PRO A 138 12.20 -0.24 -8.53
CA PRO A 138 13.31 -0.96 -9.14
C PRO A 138 13.15 -1.15 -10.63
N LYS A 139 14.28 -1.33 -11.32
CA LYS A 139 14.32 -2.01 -12.61
C LYS A 139 14.42 -3.54 -12.41
N LYS A 140 14.01 -4.32 -13.42
CA LYS A 140 14.04 -5.82 -13.41
C LYS A 140 15.39 -6.40 -13.01
N GLU A 141 16.48 -5.85 -13.54
CA GLU A 141 17.85 -6.30 -13.28
C GLU A 141 18.51 -5.65 -12.06
N GLU A 142 17.78 -4.83 -11.30
CA GLU A 142 18.31 -4.14 -10.11
C GLU A 142 18.06 -4.99 -8.84
N THR A 143 19.13 -5.37 -8.16
CA THR A 143 19.05 -6.01 -6.84
C THR A 143 18.89 -4.94 -5.76
N ILE A 144 17.64 -4.65 -5.38
CA ILE A 144 17.37 -3.84 -4.20
C ILE A 144 17.09 -4.74 -3.01
N ASN A 145 17.79 -4.51 -1.90
CA ASN A 145 17.41 -5.09 -0.63
C ASN A 145 16.12 -4.38 -0.17
N SER A 146 15.00 -5.10 -0.09
CA SER A 146 13.67 -4.56 0.25
C SER A 146 13.59 -3.82 1.60
N ASN A 147 14.65 -3.88 2.41
CA ASN A 147 14.80 -3.13 3.67
C ASN A 147 15.44 -1.73 3.51
N GLN A 148 15.76 -1.30 2.29
CA GLN A 148 16.38 0.00 2.01
C GLN A 148 15.44 0.99 1.32
N GLN A 149 14.12 0.89 1.55
CA GLN A 149 13.29 2.09 1.48
C GLN A 149 13.69 2.99 2.64
N THR A 150 14.81 3.68 2.47
CA THR A 150 15.44 4.53 3.48
C THR A 150 14.46 5.66 3.79
N ASN A 151 13.84 5.58 4.96
CA ASN A 151 13.47 6.80 5.67
C ASN A 151 14.78 7.53 5.97
N GLU A 152 15.26 8.36 5.03
CA GLU A 152 16.31 9.33 5.33
C GLU A 152 15.72 10.40 6.27
N ASN A 153 15.51 10.02 7.52
CA ASN A 153 15.72 10.95 8.61
C ASN A 153 17.23 11.15 8.69
N ILE A 154 17.71 12.29 8.18
CA ILE A 154 19.08 12.76 8.36
C ILE A 154 19.27 13.03 9.86
N ASN A 155 19.62 11.99 10.61
CA ASN A 155 20.30 12.09 11.89
C ASN A 155 21.70 11.51 11.67
N ASN A 156 22.65 12.41 11.37
CA ASN A 156 24.07 12.10 11.29
C ASN A 156 24.51 11.35 12.54
N SER A 157 24.85 10.07 12.39
CA SER A 157 25.82 9.39 13.24
C SER A 157 26.72 8.55 12.34
N ILE A 158 27.90 9.11 12.10
CA ILE A 158 28.98 8.49 11.35
C ILE A 158 29.50 7.31 12.18
N ASN A 159 29.22 6.09 11.77
CA ASN A 159 30.02 4.93 12.13
C ASN A 159 30.53 4.27 10.85
N ARG A 160 31.63 4.85 10.34
CA ARG A 160 32.39 4.30 9.22
C ARG A 160 33.25 3.15 9.75
N SER A 161 32.72 1.94 9.61
CA SER A 161 33.50 0.71 9.76
C SER A 161 34.61 0.71 8.72
N THR A 162 35.86 0.76 9.18
CA THR A 162 37.05 0.72 8.35
C THR A 162 37.31 -0.70 7.89
N ASN A 163 37.08 -0.98 6.60
CA ASN A 163 37.75 -2.07 5.91
C ASN A 163 38.01 -1.64 4.45
N SER A 164 39.19 -1.05 4.22
CA SER A 164 39.76 -0.89 2.89
C SER A 164 41.28 -0.88 3.00
N THR A 165 41.85 -2.07 2.75
CA THR A 165 43.09 -2.36 2.04
C THR A 165 43.93 -1.14 1.63
N LYS A 166 45.09 -0.95 2.26
CA LYS A 166 46.13 -0.04 1.79
C LYS A 166 47.21 -0.86 1.08
N LEU A 167 47.11 -0.92 -0.25
CA LEU A 167 48.26 -1.06 -1.14
C LEU A 167 48.92 0.32 -1.21
N ILE A 168 50.19 0.45 -0.82
CA ILE A 168 51.05 1.55 -1.29
C ILE A 168 52.43 0.98 -1.59
N ASP A 169 52.78 1.13 -2.86
CA ASP A 169 54.03 0.76 -3.51
C ASP A 169 55.27 1.49 -2.99
N ASN A 170 56.38 0.83 -3.29
CA ASN A 170 57.78 1.23 -3.18
C ASN A 170 58.08 2.67 -3.61
N SER A 171 58.84 3.39 -2.78
CA SER A 171 59.79 4.39 -3.29
C SER A 171 60.99 4.54 -2.36
N THR A 172 62.13 4.09 -2.88
CA THR A 172 63.52 4.47 -2.62
C THR A 172 63.76 5.71 -1.74
N ASN A 173 64.50 5.54 -0.65
CA ASN A 173 65.54 6.51 -0.26
C ASN A 173 66.73 5.78 0.38
N LYS A 174 67.87 5.87 -0.30
CA LYS A 174 69.21 5.39 0.08
C LYS A 174 70.10 6.64 0.12
N GLU A 175 71.01 6.69 1.09
CA GLU A 175 71.99 7.78 1.41
C GLU A 175 71.50 8.77 2.49
N LYS A 176 72.29 9.20 3.49
CA LYS A 176 73.72 9.09 3.80
C LYS A 176 73.98 9.62 5.23
N LYS A 177 75.02 9.08 5.90
CA LYS A 177 76.01 9.78 6.78
C LYS A 177 75.46 10.50 8.03
N TYR A 178 75.87 10.20 9.25
CA TYR A 178 77.24 10.17 9.78
C TYR A 178 77.42 9.09 10.85
#